data_AF-A0A836SMP8-F1
#
_entry.id   AF-A0A836SMP8-F1
#
_cell.length_a   1.000
_cell.length_b   1.000
_cell.length_c   1.000
_cell.angle_alpha   90.00
_cell.angle_beta   90.00
_cell.angle_gamma   90.00
#
_symmetry.space_group_name_H-M   'P 1'
#
loop_
_entity.id
_entity.type
_entity.pdbx_description
1 polymer ?
#
loop_
_entity_poly.entity_id
_entity_poly.type
_entity_poly.pdbx_seq_one_letter_code
_entity_poly.pdbx_strand_id
1 'polypeptide(L)'
;MTSADAHIGKPRYAFQFPDDMIPDVTDGDLSDWDIVPEAYWMTADKMTNQFGAPMDLSDFNCRFAWGWNPTTNKLYFGVWFYDDMAHGTEHWSIEVDASHSGAQYDGFEGMTEEEVKRWKNARAQKYDLAAPLTDPKKGYQCRVANAATWVMEPEVNWGLLR
;
A
#
# COMPACT_ATOMS: atom_id res chain seq x y z
N MET A 1 -26.74 -9.96 -5.98
CA MET A 1 -26.35 -9.49 -7.33
C MET A 1 -24.85 -9.35 -7.32
N THR A 2 -24.13 -10.29 -7.95
CA THR A 2 -22.68 -10.18 -8.20
C THR A 2 -22.54 -9.68 -9.64
N SER A 3 -22.57 -8.36 -9.85
CA SER A 3 -22.21 -7.82 -11.16
C SER A 3 -20.69 -7.67 -11.23
N ALA A 4 -20.12 -8.11 -12.34
CA ALA A 4 -18.70 -8.04 -12.66
C ALA A 4 -18.21 -6.59 -12.98
N ASP A 5 -19.04 -5.58 -12.69
CA ASP A 5 -18.82 -4.17 -13.03
C ASP A 5 -18.37 -3.30 -11.84
N ALA A 6 -18.02 -3.91 -10.70
CA ALA A 6 -17.60 -3.18 -9.49
C ALA A 6 -16.16 -2.63 -9.58
N HIS A 7 -15.40 -2.98 -10.61
CA HIS A 7 -14.01 -2.55 -10.77
C HIS A 7 -13.92 -1.28 -11.61
N ILE A 8 -13.36 -0.22 -11.02
CA ILE A 8 -12.98 0.98 -11.76
C ILE A 8 -11.60 0.74 -12.38
N GLY A 9 -11.49 0.90 -13.69
CA GLY A 9 -10.23 0.76 -14.43
C GLY A 9 -9.93 -0.66 -14.92
N LYS A 10 -8.71 -0.87 -15.44
CA LYS A 10 -8.25 -2.16 -15.95
C LYS A 10 -7.63 -2.98 -14.81
N PRO A 11 -7.97 -4.27 -14.65
CA PRO A 11 -7.30 -5.14 -13.70
C PRO A 11 -5.78 -5.15 -13.91
N ARG A 12 -5.04 -5.17 -12.81
CA ARG A 12 -3.59 -5.32 -12.76
C ARG A 12 -3.25 -6.59 -11.98
N TYR A 13 -2.05 -7.11 -12.19
CA TYR A 13 -1.61 -8.37 -11.59
C TYR A 13 -0.55 -8.11 -10.52
N ALA A 14 -0.50 -8.98 -9.52
CA ALA A 14 0.62 -9.09 -8.60
C ALA A 14 1.59 -10.16 -9.09
N PHE A 15 2.89 -9.91 -8.95
CA PHE A 15 3.94 -10.85 -9.31
C PHE A 15 4.08 -11.93 -8.23
N GLN A 16 4.15 -13.20 -8.62
CA GLN A 16 4.38 -14.29 -7.68
C GLN A 16 5.89 -14.50 -7.50
N PHE A 17 6.42 -14.18 -6.33
CA PHE A 17 7.83 -14.39 -6.00
C PHE A 17 8.14 -15.89 -5.79
N PRO A 18 9.23 -16.41 -6.38
CA PRO A 18 9.82 -17.69 -5.99
C PRO A 18 10.26 -17.67 -4.51
N ASP A 19 10.27 -18.83 -3.87
CA ASP A 19 10.62 -18.94 -2.44
C ASP A 19 12.07 -18.49 -2.11
N ASP A 20 12.98 -18.59 -3.08
CA ASP A 20 14.39 -18.19 -2.95
C ASP A 20 14.68 -16.76 -3.45
N MET A 21 13.65 -16.02 -3.86
CA MET A 21 13.75 -14.63 -4.35
C MET A 21 12.70 -13.73 -3.69
N ILE A 22 12.27 -14.06 -2.47
CA ILE A 22 11.39 -13.20 -1.69
C ILE A 22 12.17 -11.92 -1.32
N PRO A 23 11.62 -10.72 -1.57
CA PRO A 23 12.33 -9.47 -1.30
C PRO A 23 12.52 -9.26 0.20
N ASP A 24 13.68 -8.71 0.60
CA ASP A 24 13.88 -8.15 1.93
C ASP A 24 13.12 -6.82 2.02
N VAL A 25 12.25 -6.69 3.01
CA VAL A 25 11.41 -5.48 3.20
C VAL A 25 12.00 -4.52 4.24
N THR A 26 13.16 -4.84 4.80
CA THR A 26 13.71 -4.14 5.97
C THR A 26 14.86 -3.18 5.63
N ASP A 27 15.47 -3.31 4.46
CA ASP A 27 16.61 -2.51 4.01
C ASP A 27 16.21 -1.28 3.18
N GLY A 28 15.02 -1.29 2.59
CA GLY A 28 14.55 -0.24 1.69
C GLY A 28 15.22 -0.26 0.32
N ASP A 29 15.86 -1.37 -0.06
CA ASP A 29 16.41 -1.56 -1.40
C ASP A 29 15.35 -2.18 -2.33
N LEU A 30 15.31 -1.71 -3.57
CA LEU A 30 14.42 -2.23 -4.61
C LEU A 30 15.12 -3.21 -5.56
N SER A 31 16.41 -3.49 -5.38
CA SER A 31 17.15 -4.41 -6.25
C SER A 31 16.57 -5.83 -6.28
N ASP A 32 15.97 -6.31 -5.19
CA ASP A 32 15.23 -7.59 -5.15
C ASP A 32 14.04 -7.64 -6.12
N TRP A 33 13.52 -6.47 -6.53
CA TRP A 33 12.40 -6.35 -7.46
C TRP A 33 12.83 -6.34 -8.93
N ASP A 34 14.12 -6.42 -9.25
CA ASP A 34 14.62 -6.42 -10.64
C ASP A 34 14.14 -7.64 -11.44
N ILE A 35 13.70 -8.71 -10.77
CA ILE A 35 13.11 -9.89 -11.42
C ILE A 35 11.69 -9.62 -11.94
N VAL A 36 11.03 -8.56 -11.46
CA VAL A 36 9.63 -8.25 -11.74
C VAL A 36 9.50 -7.58 -13.11
N PRO A 37 8.79 -8.18 -14.09
CA PRO A 37 8.66 -7.60 -15.43
C PRO A 37 7.91 -6.26 -15.43
N GLU A 38 8.26 -5.37 -16.37
CA GLU A 38 7.67 -4.03 -16.53
C GLU A 38 6.13 -4.02 -16.57
N ALA A 39 5.50 -5.09 -17.05
CA ALA A 39 4.05 -5.22 -17.11
C ALA A 39 3.35 -5.21 -15.73
N TYR A 40 4.07 -5.53 -14.66
CA TYR A 40 3.56 -5.50 -13.28
C TYR A 40 3.76 -4.14 -12.60
N TRP A 41 4.57 -3.26 -13.20
CA TRP A 41 4.87 -1.95 -12.65
C TRP A 41 3.82 -0.91 -13.05
N MET A 42 3.32 -0.24 -12.03
CA MET A 42 2.54 0.98 -12.14
C MET A 42 3.46 2.19 -11.98
N THR A 43 3.16 3.23 -12.74
CA THR A 43 3.94 4.48 -12.79
C THR A 43 3.00 5.67 -12.67
N ALA A 44 3.48 6.80 -12.16
CA ALA A 44 2.67 7.98 -11.89
C ALA A 44 1.83 8.46 -13.10
N ASP A 45 2.35 8.36 -14.32
CA ASP A 45 1.63 8.71 -15.56
C ASP A 45 0.38 7.85 -15.82
N LYS A 46 0.27 6.69 -15.17
CA LYS A 46 -0.89 5.78 -15.25
C LYS A 46 -1.88 5.97 -14.09
N MET A 47 -1.60 6.88 -13.16
CA MET A 47 -2.45 7.17 -12.00
C MET A 47 -3.45 8.27 -12.32
N THR A 48 -4.44 8.43 -11.44
CA THR A 48 -5.45 9.50 -11.55
C THR A 48 -5.28 10.43 -10.36
N ASN A 49 -5.24 11.74 -10.63
CA ASN A 49 -5.31 12.73 -9.57
C ASN A 49 -6.78 12.90 -9.15
N GLN A 50 -7.08 12.64 -7.87
CA GLN A 50 -8.44 12.72 -7.33
C GLN A 50 -9.08 14.12 -7.48
N PHE A 51 -8.26 15.17 -7.46
CA PHE A 51 -8.71 16.56 -7.60
C PHE A 51 -8.64 17.08 -9.05
N GLY A 52 -8.27 16.22 -10.01
CA GLY A 52 -8.28 16.52 -11.44
C GLY A 52 -7.13 17.40 -11.94
N ALA A 53 -6.14 17.70 -11.09
CA ALA A 53 -4.92 18.37 -11.55
C ALA A 53 -4.14 17.45 -12.52
N PRO A 54 -3.55 17.99 -13.60
CA PRO A 54 -2.65 17.23 -14.45
C PRO A 54 -1.49 16.65 -13.64
N MET A 55 -1.03 15.45 -14.02
CA MET A 55 0.16 14.84 -13.42
C MET A 55 1.42 15.55 -13.94
N ASP A 56 2.22 16.11 -13.03
CA ASP A 56 3.55 16.67 -13.32
C ASP A 56 4.61 15.76 -12.68
N LEU A 57 5.37 15.05 -13.51
CA LEU A 57 6.40 14.10 -13.06
C LEU A 57 7.64 14.77 -12.46
N SER A 58 7.74 16.10 -12.56
CA SER A 58 8.80 16.87 -11.89
C SER A 58 8.42 17.35 -10.49
N ASP A 59 7.11 17.34 -10.18
CA ASP A 59 6.53 17.60 -8.86
C ASP A 59 6.41 16.26 -8.10
N PHE A 60 5.61 15.32 -8.64
CA PHE A 60 5.43 13.98 -8.08
C PHE A 60 5.70 12.88 -9.11
N ASN A 61 6.52 11.90 -8.73
CA ASN A 61 6.74 10.71 -9.54
C ASN A 61 6.79 9.45 -8.67
N CYS A 62 6.33 8.34 -9.21
CA CYS A 62 6.38 7.06 -8.51
C CYS A 62 6.45 5.88 -9.47
N ARG A 63 6.95 4.78 -8.93
CA ARG A 63 6.93 3.47 -9.56
C ARG A 63 6.69 2.43 -8.47
N PHE A 64 5.67 1.60 -8.64
CA PHE A 64 5.32 0.59 -7.64
C PHE A 64 4.82 -0.70 -8.27
N ALA A 65 4.95 -1.80 -7.54
CA ALA A 65 4.47 -3.11 -7.92
C ALA A 65 3.98 -3.89 -6.70
N TRP A 66 3.11 -4.87 -6.98
CA TRP A 66 2.61 -5.82 -6.01
C TRP A 66 3.29 -7.17 -6.21
N GLY A 67 3.73 -7.76 -5.11
CA GLY A 67 4.26 -9.11 -5.04
C GLY A 67 3.46 -9.99 -4.10
N TRP A 68 3.53 -11.30 -4.28
CA TRP A 68 2.98 -12.25 -3.32
C TRP A 68 3.78 -13.56 -3.33
N ASN A 69 3.76 -14.29 -2.22
CA ASN A 69 4.36 -15.61 -2.14
C ASN A 69 3.41 -16.56 -1.38
N PRO A 70 3.06 -17.73 -1.95
CA PRO A 70 2.13 -18.68 -1.33
C PRO A 70 2.70 -19.35 -0.07
N THR A 71 4.03 -19.55 -0.01
CA THR A 71 4.71 -20.24 1.09
C THR A 71 4.73 -19.39 2.36
N THR A 72 5.00 -18.08 2.23
CA THR A 72 4.93 -17.14 3.36
C THR A 72 3.52 -16.64 3.62
N ASN A 73 2.61 -16.78 2.66
CA ASN A 73 1.26 -16.23 2.67
C ASN A 73 1.27 -14.71 2.93
N LYS A 74 2.16 -13.99 2.24
CA LYS A 74 2.34 -12.54 2.36
C LYS A 74 2.17 -11.84 1.02
N LEU A 75 1.65 -10.62 1.09
CA LEU A 75 1.78 -9.61 0.04
C LEU A 75 3.03 -8.77 0.31
N TYR A 76 3.70 -8.39 -0.75
CA TYR A 76 4.89 -7.54 -0.75
C TYR A 76 4.59 -6.30 -1.58
N PHE A 77 5.06 -5.14 -1.14
CA PHE A 77 4.83 -3.87 -1.81
C PHE A 77 6.16 -3.17 -2.03
N GLY A 78 6.55 -3.07 -3.30
CA GLY A 78 7.77 -2.41 -3.74
C GLY A 78 7.38 -1.06 -4.28
N VAL A 79 7.95 0.00 -3.71
CA VAL A 79 7.61 1.37 -4.11
C VAL A 79 8.84 2.23 -4.11
N TRP A 80 8.99 2.97 -5.20
CA TRP A 80 9.83 4.14 -5.30
C TRP A 80 8.93 5.34 -5.53
N PHE A 81 9.22 6.45 -4.86
CA PHE A 81 8.57 7.72 -5.11
C PHE A 81 9.57 8.87 -4.99
N TYR A 82 9.22 9.95 -5.64
CA TYR A 82 9.88 11.23 -5.61
C TYR A 82 8.81 12.29 -5.45
N ASP A 83 9.12 13.28 -4.62
CA ASP A 83 8.31 14.46 -4.38
C ASP A 83 9.27 15.64 -4.23
N ASP A 84 9.02 16.75 -4.92
CA ASP A 84 9.88 17.93 -4.86
C ASP A 84 9.75 18.68 -3.53
N MET A 85 8.65 18.47 -2.80
CA MET A 85 8.37 19.13 -1.53
C MET A 85 7.60 18.23 -0.55
N ALA A 86 8.26 17.92 0.58
CA ALA A 86 7.58 17.28 1.70
C ALA A 86 6.79 18.28 2.56
N HIS A 87 5.52 17.96 2.85
CA HIS A 87 4.65 18.71 3.76
C HIS A 87 4.44 18.01 5.12
N GLY A 88 5.07 16.85 5.33
CA GLY A 88 4.97 16.07 6.57
C GLY A 88 3.64 15.33 6.71
N THR A 89 2.87 15.25 5.64
CA THR A 89 1.57 14.55 5.57
C THR A 89 1.57 13.41 4.56
N GLU A 90 2.67 13.23 3.83
CA GLU A 90 2.72 12.36 2.66
C GLU A 90 2.77 10.92 3.15
N HIS A 91 1.86 10.13 2.61
CA HIS A 91 1.76 8.71 2.91
C HIS A 91 1.16 8.00 1.68
N TRP A 92 1.45 6.72 1.60
CA TRP A 92 0.85 5.82 0.64
C TRP A 92 -0.15 4.92 1.36
N SER A 93 -1.44 5.05 1.04
CA SER A 93 -2.48 4.14 1.52
C SER A 93 -2.63 2.92 0.61
N ILE A 94 -2.79 1.76 1.23
CA ILE A 94 -3.01 0.47 0.61
C ILE A 94 -4.29 -0.12 1.19
N GLU A 95 -5.20 -0.54 0.33
CA GLU A 95 -6.39 -1.28 0.72
C GLU A 95 -6.41 -2.69 0.12
N VAL A 96 -6.61 -3.70 0.97
CA VAL A 96 -6.65 -5.12 0.58
C VAL A 96 -7.97 -5.76 1.00
N ASP A 97 -8.76 -6.24 0.04
CA ASP A 97 -9.92 -7.11 0.27
C ASP A 97 -9.61 -8.52 -0.25
N ALA A 98 -8.86 -9.30 0.54
CA ALA A 98 -8.44 -10.64 0.17
C ALA A 98 -9.61 -11.62 -0.02
N SER A 99 -10.77 -11.32 0.59
CA SER A 99 -11.99 -12.12 0.44
C SER A 99 -12.82 -11.77 -0.79
N HIS A 100 -12.44 -10.69 -1.51
CA HIS A 100 -13.20 -10.11 -2.63
C HIS A 100 -14.68 -9.89 -2.30
N SER A 101 -14.95 -9.53 -1.04
CA SER A 101 -16.30 -9.36 -0.52
C SER A 101 -16.95 -8.03 -0.93
N GLY A 102 -16.15 -7.06 -1.37
CA GLY A 102 -16.57 -5.67 -1.56
C GLY A 102 -16.86 -4.96 -0.24
N ALA A 103 -16.31 -5.45 0.87
CA ALA A 103 -16.56 -4.87 2.18
C ALA A 103 -15.96 -3.47 2.32
N GLN A 104 -16.68 -2.64 3.08
CA GLN A 104 -16.27 -1.28 3.38
C GLN A 104 -15.02 -1.27 4.28
N TYR A 105 -14.04 -0.45 3.92
CA TYR A 105 -12.83 -0.22 4.72
C TYR A 105 -12.83 1.14 5.42
N ASP A 106 -13.55 2.14 4.89
CA ASP A 106 -13.68 3.48 5.47
C ASP A 106 -15.03 4.14 5.16
N GLY A 107 -15.35 5.26 5.83
CA GLY A 107 -16.56 6.07 5.55
C GLY A 107 -17.87 5.46 6.08
N PHE A 108 -17.85 4.88 7.28
CA PHE A 108 -18.99 4.22 7.91
C PHE A 108 -20.08 5.19 8.41
N GLU A 109 -20.74 5.89 7.49
CA GLU A 109 -21.82 6.83 7.80
C GLU A 109 -23.02 6.13 8.44
N GLY A 110 -23.62 6.78 9.45
CA GLY A 110 -24.82 6.27 10.12
C GLY A 110 -24.58 5.13 11.12
N MET A 111 -23.34 4.70 11.33
CA MET A 111 -22.96 3.75 12.37
C MET A 111 -22.58 4.45 13.68
N THR A 112 -22.81 3.77 14.80
CA THR A 112 -22.29 4.18 16.11
C THR A 112 -20.77 4.01 16.18
N GLU A 113 -20.10 4.71 17.09
CA GLU A 113 -18.64 4.58 17.29
C GLU A 113 -18.21 3.14 17.61
N GLU A 114 -19.02 2.40 18.37
CA GLU A 114 -18.76 0.99 18.68
C GLU A 114 -18.84 0.10 17.43
N GLU A 115 -19.82 0.33 16.56
CA GLU A 115 -19.95 -0.37 15.29
C GLU A 115 -18.81 -0.04 14.34
N VAL A 116 -18.43 1.23 14.22
CA VAL A 116 -17.27 1.64 13.43
C VAL A 116 -16.00 0.96 13.95
N LYS A 117 -15.77 0.98 15.27
CA LYS A 117 -14.60 0.31 15.87
C LYS A 117 -14.58 -1.19 15.60
N ARG A 118 -15.75 -1.83 15.56
CA ARG A 118 -15.88 -3.26 15.27
C ARG A 118 -15.64 -3.59 13.80
N TRP A 119 -16.15 -2.78 12.87
CA TRP A 119 -16.20 -3.11 11.45
C TRP A 119 -15.07 -2.50 10.62
N LYS A 120 -14.51 -1.37 11.07
CA LYS A 120 -13.38 -0.73 10.39
C LYS A 120 -12.23 -1.71 10.27
N ASN A 121 -11.75 -1.88 9.05
CA ASN A 121 -10.65 -2.78 8.69
C ASN A 121 -10.86 -4.29 9.00
N ALA A 122 -12.10 -4.73 9.28
CA ALA A 122 -12.37 -6.11 9.69
C ALA A 122 -12.46 -7.11 8.53
N ARG A 123 -12.85 -6.65 7.34
CA ARG A 123 -13.08 -7.50 6.14
C ARG A 123 -12.25 -7.08 4.93
N ALA A 124 -11.95 -5.80 4.82
CA ALA A 124 -10.90 -5.25 3.98
C ALA A 124 -9.93 -4.51 4.89
N GLN A 125 -8.65 -4.46 4.58
CA GLN A 125 -7.60 -3.96 5.46
C GLN A 125 -6.94 -2.75 4.84
N LYS A 126 -6.75 -1.68 5.62
CA LYS A 126 -5.99 -0.51 5.22
C LYS A 126 -4.62 -0.47 5.91
N TYR A 127 -3.58 -0.23 5.12
CA TYR A 127 -2.20 -0.02 5.54
C TYR A 127 -1.73 1.34 5.05
N ASP A 128 -1.05 2.10 5.90
CA ASP A 128 -0.44 3.37 5.53
C ASP A 128 1.08 3.25 5.63
N LEU A 129 1.76 3.46 4.51
CA LEU A 129 3.20 3.61 4.45
C LEU A 129 3.54 5.10 4.50
N ALA A 130 4.28 5.52 5.51
CA ALA A 130 4.74 6.89 5.66
C ALA A 130 6.26 6.93 5.78
N ALA A 131 6.89 7.87 5.09
CA ALA A 131 8.26 8.25 5.38
C ALA A 131 8.25 9.43 6.35
N PRO A 132 9.08 9.48 7.41
CA PRO A 132 9.26 10.66 8.21
C PRO A 132 10.09 11.66 7.41
N LEU A 133 9.40 12.46 6.59
CA LEU A 133 10.06 13.33 5.62
C LEU A 133 10.88 14.45 6.27
N THR A 134 10.72 14.67 7.58
CA THR A 134 11.40 15.74 8.35
C THR A 134 12.34 15.24 9.43
N ASP A 135 12.40 13.92 9.68
CA ASP A 135 13.29 13.35 10.71
C ASP A 135 13.99 12.10 10.16
N PRO A 136 15.22 12.25 9.63
CA PRO A 136 15.97 11.13 9.07
C PRO A 136 16.32 10.05 10.11
N LYS A 137 16.11 10.31 11.41
CA LYS A 137 16.32 9.33 12.49
C LYS A 137 15.09 8.47 12.77
N LYS A 138 13.95 8.72 12.13
CA LYS A 138 12.71 8.00 12.42
C LYS A 138 12.44 6.79 11.51
N GLY A 139 13.16 6.65 10.39
CA GLY A 139 13.01 5.52 9.47
C GLY A 139 11.61 5.43 8.83
N TYR A 140 11.44 4.67 7.76
CA TYR A 140 10.13 4.42 7.16
C TYR A 140 9.22 3.64 8.11
N GLN A 141 7.92 3.88 7.99
CA GLN A 141 6.92 3.29 8.87
C GLN A 141 5.72 2.75 8.09
N CYS A 142 5.32 1.51 8.35
CA CYS A 142 3.99 0.99 8.02
C CYS A 142 3.12 1.06 9.26
N ARG A 143 1.89 1.54 9.13
CA ARG A 143 0.87 1.49 10.18
C ARG A 143 -0.37 0.77 9.68
N VAL A 144 -0.99 -0.03 10.55
CA VAL A 144 -2.32 -0.59 10.34
C VAL A 144 -3.30 0.15 11.25
N ALA A 145 -4.24 0.89 10.68
CA ALA A 145 -5.25 1.63 11.44
C ALA A 145 -6.41 0.71 11.90
N ASN A 146 -6.11 -0.42 12.53
CA ASN A 146 -7.08 -1.45 12.90
C ASN A 146 -7.07 -1.71 14.42
N ALA A 147 -8.26 -1.84 15.01
CA ALA A 147 -8.46 -2.17 16.42
C ALA A 147 -8.62 -3.68 16.66
N ALA A 148 -8.47 -4.50 15.62
CA ALA A 148 -8.63 -5.94 15.70
C ALA A 148 -7.50 -6.61 16.49
N THR A 149 -7.87 -7.56 17.35
CA THR A 149 -6.96 -8.26 18.26
C THR A 149 -6.00 -9.22 17.55
N TRP A 150 -6.24 -9.55 16.28
CA TRP A 150 -5.37 -10.41 15.49
C TRP A 150 -4.24 -9.65 14.80
N VAL A 151 -4.22 -8.31 14.87
CA VAL A 151 -3.09 -7.51 14.42
C VAL A 151 -2.01 -7.56 15.50
N MET A 152 -1.02 -8.43 15.30
CA MET A 152 0.06 -8.66 16.27
C MET A 152 1.12 -7.55 16.25
N GLU A 153 1.36 -6.96 15.08
CA GLU A 153 2.36 -5.91 14.84
C GLU A 153 1.69 -4.77 14.06
N PRO A 154 1.00 -3.84 14.76
CA PRO A 154 0.25 -2.77 14.10
C PRO A 154 1.16 -1.72 13.43
N GLU A 155 2.46 -1.80 13.69
CA GLU A 155 3.45 -0.86 13.22
C GLU A 155 4.78 -1.58 12.96
N VAL A 156 5.36 -1.35 11.79
CA VAL A 156 6.73 -1.77 11.47
C VAL A 156 7.52 -0.51 11.14
N ASN A 157 8.69 -0.35 11.75
CA ASN A 157 9.63 0.73 11.45
C ASN A 157 10.90 0.13 10.83
N TRP A 158 11.36 0.64 9.69
CA TRP A 158 12.54 0.14 8.98
C TRP A 158 13.30 1.27 8.27
N GLY A 159 14.49 0.99 7.73
CA GLY A 159 15.25 1.99 6.96
C GLY A 159 15.75 3.19 7.76
N LEU A 160 16.27 2.99 8.98
CA LEU A 160 17.19 3.98 9.55
C LEU A 160 18.36 4.12 8.56
N LEU A 161 18.49 5.29 7.91
CA LEU A 161 19.68 5.62 7.13
C LEU A 161 20.89 5.47 8.07
N ARG A 162 21.74 4.48 7.80
CA ARG A 162 23.02 4.30 8.50
C ARG A 162 23.99 5.41 8.12
#